data_AF-A0AAN5CLR5-F1
#
_entry.id   AF-A0AAN5CLR5-F1
#
_cell.length_a   1.000
_cell.length_b   1.000
_cell.length_c   1.000
_cell.angle_alpha   90.00
_cell.angle_beta   90.00
_cell.angle_gamma   90.00
#
_symmetry.space_group_name_H-M   'P 1'
#
loop_
_entity.id
_entity.type
_entity.pdbx_description
1 polymer ?
#
loop_
_entity_poly.entity_id
_entity_poly.type
_entity_poly.pdbx_seq_one_letter_code
_entity_poly.pdbx_strand_id
1 'polypeptide(L)'
;MLFLTVFVLDSTTIIVNFAVVRYSRSRYHSLDAPKALNARYQAKEAYELAKSMQPAFFTIYISKTLLAIILLSFCFKIDEKMQCVPFLFPATFADLELLFFFTHTILSTLLIAWLLLKQPRFRRKIDAKLADVL
;
A
#
# COMPACT_ATOMS: atom_id res chain seq x y z
N MET A 1 -5.46 -15.05 -13.49
CA MET A 1 -4.00 -15.03 -13.19
C MET A 1 -3.56 -13.69 -12.58
N LEU A 2 -4.17 -12.58 -13.01
CA LEU A 2 -3.90 -11.23 -12.51
C LEU A 2 -4.06 -11.09 -10.99
N PHE A 3 -5.08 -11.73 -10.41
CA PHE A 3 -5.31 -11.70 -8.96
C PHE A 3 -4.09 -12.12 -8.14
N LEU A 4 -3.48 -13.26 -8.51
CA LEU A 4 -2.32 -13.80 -7.81
C LEU A 4 -1.10 -12.89 -7.96
N THR A 5 -0.92 -12.30 -9.15
CA THR A 5 0.18 -11.35 -9.37
C THR A 5 0.05 -10.08 -8.53
N VAL A 6 -1.16 -9.51 -8.45
CA VAL A 6 -1.42 -8.30 -7.64
C VAL A 6 -1.23 -8.61 -6.15
N PHE A 7 -1.71 -9.76 -5.69
CA PHE A 7 -1.56 -10.17 -4.30
C PHE A 7 -0.08 -10.33 -3.91
N VAL A 8 0.72 -11.00 -4.74
CA VAL A 8 2.17 -11.15 -4.50
C VAL A 8 2.88 -9.79 -4.45
N LEU A 9 2.54 -8.87 -5.36
CA LEU A 9 3.12 -7.52 -5.36
C LEU A 9 2.76 -6.73 -4.10
N ASP A 10 1.51 -6.80 -3.63
CA ASP A 10 1.10 -6.15 -2.38
C ASP A 10 1.79 -6.76 -1.15
N SER A 11 1.92 -8.09 -1.08
CA SER A 11 2.63 -8.77 0.01
C SER A 11 4.11 -8.40 0.03
N THR A 12 4.78 -8.38 -1.12
CA THR A 12 6.20 -7.99 -1.22
C THR A 12 6.42 -6.54 -0.76
N THR A 13 5.49 -5.63 -1.07
CA THR A 13 5.55 -4.23 -0.65
C THR A 13 5.58 -4.09 0.87
N ILE A 14 4.77 -4.87 1.59
CA ILE A 14 4.77 -4.87 3.06
C ILE A 14 6.08 -5.44 3.61
N ILE A 15 6.54 -6.57 3.06
CA ILE A 15 7.77 -7.22 3.51
C ILE A 15 8.96 -6.26 3.34
N VAL A 16 9.06 -5.62 2.18
CA VAL A 16 10.10 -4.62 1.90
C VAL A 16 10.01 -3.46 2.88
N ASN A 17 8.81 -2.94 3.16
CA ASN A 17 8.66 -1.85 4.12
C ASN A 17 9.11 -2.25 5.54
N PHE A 18 8.78 -3.46 6.01
CA PHE A 18 9.29 -3.98 7.28
C PHE A 18 10.82 -4.12 7.27
N ALA A 19 11.39 -4.62 6.18
CA ALA A 19 12.84 -4.74 6.02
C ALA A 19 13.52 -3.37 6.06
N VAL A 20 12.97 -2.37 5.37
CA VAL A 20 13.48 -0.98 5.35
C VAL A 20 13.43 -0.36 6.74
N VAL A 21 12.33 -0.51 7.48
CA VAL A 21 12.24 0.02 8.85
C VAL A 21 13.28 -0.63 9.77
N ARG A 22 13.45 -1.95 9.68
CA ARG A 22 14.45 -2.68 10.47
C ARG A 22 15.88 -2.26 10.10
N TYR A 23 16.17 -2.17 8.80
CA TYR A 23 17.47 -1.75 8.29
C TYR A 23 17.81 -0.32 8.71
N SER A 24 16.90 0.64 8.49
CA SER A 24 17.10 2.04 8.85
C SER A 24 17.29 2.23 10.36
N ARG A 25 16.57 1.46 11.19
CA ARG A 25 16.77 1.43 12.64
C ARG A 25 18.17 0.93 13.00
N SER A 26 18.59 -0.20 12.44
CA SER A 26 19.92 -0.77 12.69
C SER A 26 21.02 0.19 12.26
N ARG A 27 20.89 0.79 11.07
CA ARG A 27 21.84 1.78 10.54
C ARG A 27 21.96 3.00 11.44
N TYR A 28 20.84 3.54 11.93
CA TYR A 28 20.83 4.67 12.86
C TYR A 28 21.59 4.38 14.17
N HIS A 29 21.47 3.16 14.72
CA HIS A 29 22.20 2.75 15.93
C HIS A 29 23.68 2.45 15.68
N SER A 30 24.04 1.99 14.47
CA SER A 30 25.43 1.67 14.09
C SER A 30 26.29 2.90 13.77
N LEU A 31 25.68 4.06 13.53
CA LEU A 31 26.39 5.29 13.18
C LEU A 31 26.80 6.05 14.43
N ASP A 32 28.11 6.11 14.68
CA ASP A 32 28.70 6.86 15.77
C ASP A 32 28.48 8.38 15.60
N ALA A 33 27.96 9.00 16.65
CA ALA A 33 27.53 10.41 16.66
C ALA A 33 28.58 11.42 16.19
N PRO A 34 29.86 11.35 16.61
CA PRO A 34 30.81 12.43 16.33
C PRO A 34 31.43 12.38 14.93
N LYS A 35 31.45 11.21 14.25
CA LYS A 35 32.16 11.03 12.97
C LYS A 35 31.26 11.18 11.74
N ALA A 36 29.94 11.02 11.89
CA ALA A 36 29.01 10.96 10.77
C ALA A 36 27.63 11.59 11.09
N LEU A 37 27.64 12.80 11.64
CA LEU A 37 26.43 13.50 12.12
C LEU A 37 25.35 13.59 11.01
N ASN A 38 25.72 14.04 9.81
CA ASN A 38 24.78 14.15 8.68
C ASN A 38 24.21 12.80 8.24
N ALA A 39 25.04 11.75 8.18
CA ALA A 39 24.58 10.42 7.82
C ALA A 39 23.63 9.84 8.88
N ARG A 40 23.86 10.15 10.16
CA ARG A 40 22.97 9.77 11.26
C ARG A 40 21.64 10.51 11.20
N TYR A 41 21.64 11.79 10.84
CA TYR A 41 20.40 12.54 10.60
C TYR A 41 19.59 11.96 9.45
N GLN A 42 20.22 11.68 8.31
CA GLN A 42 19.55 11.05 7.17
C GLN A 42 18.97 9.67 7.52
N ALA A 43 19.73 8.84 8.24
CA ALA A 43 19.25 7.53 8.70
C ALA A 43 18.06 7.65 9.67
N LYS A 44 18.08 8.66 10.56
CA LYS A 44 16.97 8.95 11.47
C LYS A 44 15.71 9.39 10.72
N GLU A 45 15.85 10.30 9.76
CA GLU A 45 14.73 10.78 8.94
C GLU A 45 14.12 9.66 8.11
N ALA A 46 14.95 8.83 7.47
CA ALA A 46 14.50 7.67 6.71
C ALA A 46 13.75 6.67 7.60
N TYR A 47 14.24 6.42 8.83
CA TYR A 47 13.57 5.57 9.80
C TYR A 47 12.22 6.14 10.25
N GLU A 48 12.15 7.42 10.62
CA GLU A 48 10.91 8.08 11.03
C GLU A 48 9.87 8.07 9.89
N LEU A 49 10.31 8.33 8.66
CA LEU A 49 9.44 8.30 7.48
C LEU A 49 8.90 6.89 7.24
N ALA A 50 9.77 5.89 7.14
CA ALA A 50 9.36 4.51 6.91
C ALA A 50 8.43 3.99 8.04
N LYS A 51 8.74 4.28 9.29
CA LYS A 51 7.90 3.92 10.45
C LYS A 51 6.53 4.59 10.40
N SER A 52 6.46 5.86 10.00
CA SER A 52 5.19 6.57 9.88
C SER A 52 4.30 6.06 8.72
N MET A 53 4.90 5.44 7.70
CA MET A 53 4.19 4.83 6.57
C MET A 53 3.77 3.38 6.82
N GLN A 54 4.31 2.67 7.82
CA GLN A 54 3.88 1.31 8.16
C GLN A 54 2.37 1.14 8.42
N PRO A 55 1.71 1.94 9.28
CA PRO A 55 0.27 1.76 9.52
C PRO A 55 -0.53 1.98 8.25
N ALA A 56 -0.11 2.94 7.42
CA ALA A 56 -0.64 3.21 6.10
C ALA A 56 -0.66 1.97 5.19
N PHE A 57 0.51 1.36 4.98
CA PHE A 57 0.63 0.17 4.14
C PHE A 57 -0.17 -1.01 4.68
N PHE A 58 -0.21 -1.17 6.01
CA PHE A 58 -0.98 -2.23 6.65
C PHE A 58 -2.49 -2.05 6.47
N THR A 59 -3.01 -0.83 6.65
CA THR A 59 -4.42 -0.52 6.41
C THR A 59 -4.80 -0.70 4.94
N ILE A 60 -3.94 -0.27 4.02
CA ILE A 60 -4.13 -0.49 2.57
C ILE A 60 -4.22 -1.98 2.26
N TYR A 61 -3.29 -2.77 2.78
CA TYR A 61 -3.28 -4.20 2.53
C TYR A 61 -4.51 -4.92 3.07
N ILE A 62 -4.92 -4.61 4.31
CA ILE A 62 -6.12 -5.21 4.90
C ILE A 62 -7.36 -4.84 4.11
N SER A 63 -7.56 -3.55 3.79
CA SER A 63 -8.73 -3.10 3.04
C SER A 63 -8.81 -3.75 1.65
N LYS A 64 -7.70 -3.84 0.93
CA LYS A 64 -7.60 -4.56 -0.35
C LYS A 64 -7.89 -6.05 -0.21
N THR A 65 -7.36 -6.69 0.82
CA THR A 65 -7.56 -8.13 1.07
C THR A 65 -9.03 -8.42 1.41
N LEU A 66 -9.68 -7.58 2.20
CA LEU A 66 -11.10 -7.71 2.50
C LEU A 66 -11.95 -7.54 1.24
N LEU A 67 -11.66 -6.53 0.41
CA LEU A 67 -12.35 -6.34 -0.86
C LEU A 67 -12.17 -7.55 -1.79
N ALA A 68 -10.97 -8.11 -1.84
CA ALA A 68 -10.66 -9.32 -2.58
C ALA A 68 -11.48 -10.53 -2.10
N ILE A 69 -11.56 -10.75 -0.78
CA ILE A 69 -12.36 -11.83 -0.19
C ILE A 69 -13.84 -11.64 -0.53
N ILE A 70 -14.36 -10.42 -0.41
CA ILE A 70 -15.76 -10.11 -0.75
C ILE A 70 -16.02 -10.42 -2.23
N LEU A 71 -15.17 -9.95 -3.14
CA LEU A 71 -15.31 -10.20 -4.57
C LEU A 71 -15.20 -11.68 -4.94
N LEU A 72 -14.27 -12.42 -4.34
CA LEU A 72 -14.12 -13.86 -4.56
C LEU A 72 -15.29 -14.65 -3.96
N SER A 73 -15.88 -14.19 -2.85
CA SER A 73 -17.03 -14.87 -2.24
C SER A 73 -18.27 -14.90 -3.15
N PHE A 74 -18.36 -14.00 -4.13
CA PHE A 74 -19.41 -14.04 -5.15
C PHE A 74 -19.25 -15.21 -6.15
N CYS A 75 -18.10 -15.89 -6.19
CA CYS A 75 -17.88 -17.08 -7.02
C CYS A 75 -17.69 -18.33 -6.13
N PHE A 76 -18.75 -19.13 -6.01
CA PHE A 76 -18.76 -20.31 -5.11
C PHE A 76 -18.18 -21.58 -5.77
N LYS A 77 -18.29 -21.70 -7.10
CA LYS A 77 -17.86 -22.89 -7.84
C LYS A 77 -17.27 -22.50 -9.19
N ILE A 78 -16.12 -23.08 -9.50
CA ILE A 78 -15.48 -23.03 -10.83
C ILE A 78 -15.89 -24.30 -11.57
N ASP A 79 -16.55 -24.15 -12.71
CA ASP A 79 -16.93 -25.27 -13.58
C ASP A 79 -15.75 -25.74 -14.44
N GLU A 80 -15.82 -26.94 -15.03
CA GLU A 80 -14.74 -27.54 -15.85
C GLU A 80 -14.33 -26.67 -17.06
N LYS A 81 -15.17 -25.69 -17.44
CA LYS A 81 -14.91 -24.70 -18.50
C LYS A 81 -14.34 -23.36 -18.00
N MET A 82 -13.84 -23.30 -16.76
CA MET A 82 -13.38 -22.06 -16.10
C MET A 82 -14.46 -20.95 -16.02
N GLN A 83 -15.73 -21.31 -15.97
CA GLN A 83 -16.81 -20.36 -15.73
C GLN A 83 -17.13 -20.32 -14.23
N CYS A 84 -17.12 -19.11 -13.66
CA CYS A 84 -17.63 -18.87 -12.31
C CYS A 84 -19.16 -18.95 -12.37
N VAL A 85 -19.77 -19.76 -11.49
CA VAL A 85 -21.21 -19.69 -11.24
C VAL A 85 -21.43 -18.63 -10.17
N PRO A 86 -22.02 -17.48 -10.51
CA PRO A 86 -22.14 -16.36 -9.57
C PRO A 86 -23.37 -16.51 -8.66
N PHE A 87 -23.27 -15.96 -7.46
CA PHE A 87 -24.34 -16.01 -6.45
C PHE A 87 -25.53 -15.08 -6.76
N LEU A 88 -25.28 -13.92 -7.40
CA LEU A 88 -26.30 -12.85 -7.53
C LEU A 88 -26.53 -12.31 -8.95
N PHE A 89 -25.51 -12.30 -9.82
CA PHE A 89 -25.61 -11.80 -11.21
C PHE A 89 -24.74 -12.64 -12.16
N PRO A 90 -25.23 -13.05 -13.34
CA PRO A 90 -24.41 -13.74 -14.34
C PRO A 90 -23.28 -12.82 -14.81
N ALA A 91 -22.06 -13.07 -14.34
CA ALA A 91 -20.86 -12.34 -14.72
C ALA A 91 -19.77 -13.35 -15.10
N THR A 92 -19.03 -13.07 -16.17
CA THR A 92 -17.91 -13.93 -16.56
C THR A 92 -16.72 -13.74 -15.63
N PHE A 93 -15.80 -14.71 -15.58
CA PHE A 93 -14.59 -14.60 -14.79
C PHE A 93 -13.75 -13.36 -15.17
N ALA A 94 -13.76 -12.99 -16.46
CA ALA A 94 -13.05 -11.82 -16.97
C ALA A 94 -13.65 -10.50 -16.43
N ASP A 95 -14.97 -10.40 -16.35
CA ASP A 95 -15.65 -9.21 -15.80
C ASP A 95 -15.32 -9.02 -14.32
N LEU A 96 -15.21 -10.14 -13.58
CA LEU A 96 -14.86 -10.13 -12.16
C LEU A 96 -13.39 -9.71 -11.94
N GLU A 97 -12.46 -10.19 -12.77
CA GLU A 97 -11.06 -9.75 -12.74
C GLU A 97 -10.93 -8.26 -13.06
N LEU A 98 -11.70 -7.75 -14.03
CA LEU A 98 -11.68 -6.35 -14.42
C LEU A 98 -12.25 -5.44 -13.31
N LEU A 99 -13.39 -5.81 -12.72
CA LEU A 99 -13.98 -5.09 -11.60
C LEU A 99 -13.05 -5.06 -10.38
N PHE A 100 -12.38 -6.19 -10.09
CA PHE A 100 -11.36 -6.27 -9.06
C PHE A 100 -10.24 -5.26 -9.33
N PHE A 101 -9.71 -5.20 -10.54
CA PHE A 101 -8.61 -4.29 -10.88
C PHE A 101 -9.00 -2.81 -10.74
N PHE A 102 -10.19 -2.43 -11.23
CA PHE A 102 -10.67 -1.05 -11.14
C PHE A 102 -10.89 -0.62 -9.69
N THR A 103 -11.63 -1.43 -8.91
CA THR A 103 -11.91 -1.12 -7.51
C THR A 103 -10.63 -1.08 -6.67
N HIS A 104 -9.67 -1.97 -6.96
CA HIS A 104 -8.37 -1.99 -6.32
C HIS A 104 -7.53 -0.73 -6.65
N THR A 105 -7.56 -0.27 -7.90
CA THR A 105 -6.83 0.93 -8.34
C THR A 105 -7.42 2.19 -7.70
N ILE A 106 -8.75 2.34 -7.72
CA ILE A 106 -9.46 3.48 -7.11
C ILE A 106 -9.22 3.52 -5.60
N LEU A 107 -9.31 2.38 -4.93
CA LEU A 107 -9.07 2.31 -3.49
C LEU A 107 -7.62 2.69 -3.15
N SER A 108 -6.66 2.24 -3.97
CA SER A 108 -5.24 2.58 -3.79
C SER A 108 -4.98 4.08 -3.94
N THR A 109 -5.53 4.72 -4.97
CA THR A 109 -5.34 6.16 -5.19
C THR A 109 -5.98 6.99 -4.09
N LEU A 110 -7.21 6.65 -3.67
CA LEU A 110 -7.90 7.32 -2.57
C LEU A 110 -7.15 7.17 -1.23
N LEU A 111 -6.64 5.97 -0.93
CA LEU A 111 -5.89 5.74 0.31
C LEU A 111 -4.55 6.47 0.31
N ILE A 112 -3.82 6.47 -0.81
CA ILE A 112 -2.57 7.24 -0.92
C ILE A 112 -2.85 8.73 -0.75
N ALA A 113 -3.88 9.26 -1.41
CA ALA A 113 -4.28 10.66 -1.26
C ALA A 113 -4.65 10.99 0.19
N TRP A 114 -5.45 10.15 0.84
CA TRP A 114 -5.82 10.31 2.26
C TRP A 114 -4.60 10.31 3.18
N LEU A 115 -3.63 9.43 2.93
CA LEU A 115 -2.40 9.35 3.72
C LEU A 115 -1.47 10.54 3.52
N LEU A 116 -1.35 11.04 2.29
CA LEU A 116 -0.60 12.27 2.00
C LEU A 116 -1.21 13.46 2.75
N LEU A 117 -2.54 13.55 2.80
CA LEU A 117 -3.25 14.59 3.55
C LEU A 117 -3.09 14.45 5.07
N LYS A 118 -3.02 13.22 5.58
CA LYS A 118 -2.88 12.96 7.02
C LYS A 118 -1.47 13.24 7.55
N GLN A 119 -0.42 13.17 6.72
CA GLN A 119 0.93 13.47 7.16
C GLN A 119 1.16 14.98 7.36
N PRO A 120 1.40 15.45 8.59
CA PRO A 120 1.55 16.88 8.88
C PRO A 120 2.77 17.51 8.20
N ARG A 121 3.83 16.73 7.93
CA ARG A 121 5.03 17.21 7.22
C ARG A 121 4.77 17.50 5.75
N PHE A 122 4.01 16.64 5.06
CA PHE A 122 3.66 16.86 3.65
C PHE A 122 2.63 17.97 3.53
N ARG A 123 1.64 18.02 4.44
CA ARG A 123 0.66 19.09 4.51
C ARG A 123 1.34 20.47 4.59
N ARG A 124 2.30 20.65 5.50
CA ARG A 124 3.07 21.90 5.60
C ARG A 124 3.83 22.29 4.32
N LYS A 125 4.37 21.31 3.57
CA LYS A 125 5.07 21.59 2.30
C LYS A 125 4.09 21.93 1.17
N ILE A 126 2.92 21.30 1.15
CA ILE A 126 1.85 21.61 0.20
C ILE A 126 1.30 23.00 0.50
N ASP A 127 0.99 23.28 1.77
CA ASP A 127 0.48 24.59 2.22
C ASP A 127 1.49 25.71 1.91
N ALA A 128 2.80 25.47 2.12
CA ALA A 128 3.85 26.43 1.78
C ALA A 128 3.92 26.69 0.26
N LYS A 129 3.88 25.64 -0.57
CA LYS A 129 3.87 25.80 -2.03
C LYS A 129 2.58 26.43 -2.56
N LEU A 130 1.45 26.18 -1.91
CA LEU A 130 0.16 26.76 -2.27
C LEU A 130 0.12 28.25 -1.91
N ALA A 131 0.76 28.64 -0.82
CA ALA A 131 0.94 30.05 -0.43
C ALA A 131 1.88 30.83 -1.36
N ASP A 132 2.84 30.17 -2.02
CA ASP A 132 3.72 30.81 -3.02
C ASP A 132 3.02 31.04 -4.38
N VAL A 133 1.88 30.39 -4.64
CA VAL A 133 1.14 30.46 -5.90
C VAL A 133 -0.04 31.46 -5.83
N LEU A 134 -0.42 31.89 -4.63
CA LEU A 134 -1.58 32.73 -4.35
C LEU A 134 -1.16 34.13 -3.92
#